data_AF-A0A8T4JFB5-F1
#
_entry.id   AF-A0A8T4JFB5-F1
#
_cell.length_a   1.000
_cell.length_b   1.000
_cell.length_c   1.000
_cell.angle_alpha   90.00
_cell.angle_beta   90.00
_cell.angle_gamma   90.00
#
_symmetry.space_group_name_H-M   'P 1'
#
loop_
_entity.id
_entity.type
_entity.pdbx_description
1 polymer ?
#
loop_
_entity_poly.entity_id
_entity_poly.type
_entity_poly.pdbx_seq_one_letter_code
_entity_poly.pdbx_strand_id
1 'polypeptide(L)'
;IMNLCKEVHGCVPVIDFAHIFARTGSIDYSEILDKVKSVKKLHSHFSNMKLTKKGTYTDIHMPLDHAPDLKPLVKELIKRKTNITMISESPLIEKDALKVKRMFERQGYKF
;
A
#
# COMPACT_ATOMS: atom_id res chain seq x y z
N ILE A 1 8.92 -12.73 -7.41
CA ILE A 1 9.32 -11.96 -6.21
C ILE A 1 9.33 -12.83 -4.96
N MET A 2 8.19 -13.32 -4.46
CA MET A 2 8.19 -14.10 -3.20
C MET A 2 9.08 -15.35 -3.20
N ASN A 3 9.16 -16.10 -4.30
CA ASN A 3 10.09 -17.23 -4.42
C ASN A 3 11.55 -16.77 -4.39
N LEU A 4 11.87 -15.70 -5.12
CA LEU A 4 13.21 -15.09 -5.09
C LEU A 4 13.61 -14.65 -3.68
N CYS A 5 12.70 -14.02 -2.92
CA CYS A 5 12.99 -13.63 -1.54
C CYS A 5 13.23 -14.82 -0.60
N LYS A 6 12.72 -16.02 -0.92
CA LYS A 6 13.00 -17.24 -0.17
C LYS A 6 14.35 -17.85 -0.55
N GLU A 7 14.72 -17.75 -1.81
CA GLU A 7 15.96 -18.32 -2.36
C GLU A 7 17.18 -17.46 -2.06
N VAL A 8 17.02 -16.13 -1.99
CA VAL A 8 18.11 -15.17 -1.78
C VAL A 8 18.11 -14.68 -0.34
N HIS A 9 19.14 -15.07 0.43
CA HIS A 9 19.31 -14.64 1.81
C HIS A 9 19.35 -13.11 1.93
N GLY A 10 18.61 -12.56 2.89
CA GLY A 10 18.52 -11.12 3.14
C GLY A 10 17.58 -10.36 2.17
N CYS A 11 17.03 -11.01 1.15
CA CYS A 11 16.06 -10.39 0.25
C CYS A 11 14.66 -10.35 0.90
N VAL A 12 14.07 -9.16 0.95
CA VAL A 12 12.71 -8.94 1.47
C VAL A 12 11.86 -8.20 0.43
N PRO A 13 10.57 -8.54 0.30
CA PRO A 13 9.70 -7.90 -0.67
C PRO A 13 9.35 -6.47 -0.22
N VAL A 14 9.26 -5.56 -1.20
CA VAL A 14 8.64 -4.25 -1.06
C VAL A 14 7.25 -4.33 -1.68
N ILE A 15 6.23 -3.90 -0.95
CA ILE A 15 4.85 -3.97 -1.42
C ILE A 15 4.43 -2.61 -1.96
N ASP A 16 4.11 -2.57 -3.25
CA ASP A 16 3.46 -1.42 -3.85
C ASP A 16 1.97 -1.72 -4.08
N PHE A 17 1.12 -1.09 -3.27
CA PHE A 17 -0.32 -1.31 -3.34
C PHE A 17 -0.94 -0.71 -4.60
N ALA A 18 -0.39 0.41 -5.09
CA ALA A 18 -0.91 1.10 -6.26
C ALA A 18 -0.62 0.30 -7.53
N HIS A 19 0.58 -0.26 -7.66
CA HIS A 19 0.93 -1.16 -8.77
C HIS A 19 0.13 -2.45 -8.78
N ILE A 20 -0.11 -3.05 -7.60
CA ILE A 20 -0.98 -4.23 -7.51
C ILE A 20 -2.37 -3.88 -8.01
N PHE A 21 -2.97 -2.80 -7.49
CA PHE A 21 -4.28 -2.32 -7.92
C PHE A 21 -4.34 -1.98 -9.41
N ALA A 22 -3.32 -1.33 -9.97
CA ALA A 22 -3.31 -0.96 -11.39
C ALA A 22 -3.41 -2.19 -12.30
N ARG A 23 -2.75 -3.28 -11.91
CA ARG A 23 -2.70 -4.52 -12.68
C ARG A 23 -3.99 -5.35 -12.59
N THR A 24 -4.69 -5.31 -11.46
CA THR A 24 -5.87 -6.15 -11.20
C THR A 24 -7.19 -5.40 -11.30
N GLY A 25 -7.18 -4.06 -11.23
CA GLY A 25 -8.36 -3.20 -11.16
C GLY A 25 -9.07 -3.19 -9.81
N SER A 26 -8.65 -4.03 -8.88
CA SER A 26 -9.17 -4.17 -7.51
C SER A 26 -8.06 -4.63 -6.58
N ILE A 27 -8.21 -4.45 -5.27
CA ILE A 27 -7.18 -4.85 -4.32
C ILE A 27 -7.77 -5.43 -3.04
N ASP A 28 -7.29 -6.61 -2.66
CA ASP A 28 -7.55 -7.22 -1.35
C ASP A 28 -6.31 -7.09 -0.47
N TYR A 29 -6.34 -6.11 0.43
CA TYR A 29 -5.23 -5.86 1.34
C TYR A 29 -5.01 -6.99 2.34
N SER A 30 -6.07 -7.69 2.76
CA SER A 30 -5.96 -8.80 3.71
C SER A 30 -5.18 -9.95 3.07
N GLU A 31 -5.54 -10.33 1.84
CA GLU A 31 -4.86 -11.40 1.10
C GLU A 31 -3.37 -11.08 0.88
N ILE A 32 -3.05 -9.82 0.54
CA ILE A 32 -1.67 -9.37 0.37
C ILE A 32 -0.90 -9.48 1.68
N LEU A 33 -1.46 -8.98 2.79
CA LEU A 33 -0.81 -9.03 4.10
C LEU A 33 -0.64 -10.47 4.61
N ASP A 34 -1.56 -11.38 4.27
CA ASP A 34 -1.42 -12.81 4.59
C ASP A 34 -0.24 -13.47 3.87
N LYS A 35 0.03 -13.08 2.61
CA LYS A 35 1.17 -13.57 1.82
C LYS A 35 2.52 -13.11 2.38
N VAL A 36 2.57 -11.96 3.04
CA VAL A 36 3.81 -11.37 3.56
C VAL A 36 3.94 -11.43 5.09
N LYS A 37 3.04 -12.14 5.79
CA LYS A 37 2.98 -12.19 7.26
C LYS A 37 4.26 -12.64 7.96
N SER A 38 5.15 -13.36 7.27
CA SER A 38 6.44 -13.81 7.80
C SER A 38 7.51 -12.70 7.82
N VAL A 39 7.28 -11.58 7.14
CA VAL A 39 8.22 -10.46 7.09
C VAL A 39 8.02 -9.57 8.32
N LYS A 40 9.05 -9.50 9.17
CA LYS A 40 8.99 -8.81 10.48
C LYS A 40 8.82 -7.29 10.37
N LYS A 41 9.41 -6.67 9.34
CA LYS A 41 9.33 -5.23 9.07
C LYS A 41 9.07 -5.05 7.59
N LEU A 42 7.87 -4.58 7.25
CA LEU A 42 7.47 -4.34 5.87
C LEU A 42 7.94 -2.97 5.41
N HIS A 43 8.35 -2.92 4.15
CA HIS A 43 8.52 -1.68 3.41
C HIS A 43 7.47 -1.65 2.31
N SER A 44 6.83 -0.50 2.13
CA SER A 44 5.73 -0.37 1.18
C SER A 44 5.64 1.03 0.61
N HIS A 45 5.03 1.10 -0.57
CA HIS A 45 4.76 2.31 -1.31
C HIS A 45 3.25 2.48 -1.49
N PHE A 46 2.80 3.73 -1.51
CA PHE A 46 1.41 4.06 -1.80
C PHE A 46 1.28 5.32 -2.66
N SER A 47 0.31 5.27 -3.56
CA SER A 47 -0.20 6.37 -4.36
C SER A 47 -1.62 5.97 -4.82
N ASN A 48 -2.30 6.86 -5.54
CA ASN A 48 -3.42 6.43 -6.38
C ASN A 48 -2.99 6.38 -7.85
N MET A 49 -3.80 5.71 -8.66
CA MET A 49 -3.49 5.44 -10.06
C MET A 49 -4.49 6.12 -10.97
N LYS A 50 -3.99 6.66 -12.09
CA LYS A 50 -4.84 7.29 -13.11
C LYS A 50 -5.70 6.25 -13.82
N LEU A 51 -7.01 6.48 -13.84
CA LEU A 51 -7.93 5.74 -14.69
C LEU A 51 -7.85 6.27 -16.12
N THR A 52 -7.59 5.39 -17.08
CA THR A 52 -7.59 5.74 -18.50
C THR A 52 -9.01 5.80 -19.03
N LYS A 53 -9.19 6.45 -20.20
CA LYS A 53 -10.47 6.46 -20.92
C LYS A 53 -10.99 5.05 -21.27
N LYS A 54 -10.11 4.04 -21.27
CA LYS A 54 -10.46 2.64 -21.55
C LYS A 54 -10.88 1.85 -20.29
N GLY A 55 -10.98 2.51 -19.13
CA GLY A 55 -11.38 1.86 -17.88
C GLY A 55 -10.28 1.05 -17.20
N THR A 56 -9.02 1.18 -17.65
CA THR A 56 -7.85 0.53 -17.04
C THR A 56 -7.05 1.55 -16.24
N TYR A 57 -6.42 1.10 -15.16
CA TYR A 57 -5.51 1.93 -14.37
C TYR A 57 -4.10 1.84 -14.94
N THR A 58 -3.42 2.98 -15.04
CA THR A 58 -2.03 3.06 -15.49
C THR A 58 -1.12 3.48 -14.35
N ASP A 59 0.15 3.09 -14.46
CA ASP A 59 1.25 3.55 -13.62
C ASP A 59 1.56 5.04 -13.86
N ILE A 60 0.60 5.87 -13.45
CA ILE A 60 0.69 7.32 -13.38
C ILE A 60 0.16 7.67 -12.00
N HIS A 61 1.08 8.02 -11.11
CA HIS A 61 0.78 8.31 -9.72
C HIS A 61 -0.07 9.57 -9.60
N MET A 62 -1.15 9.44 -8.84
CA MET A 62 -2.14 10.47 -8.55
C MET A 62 -2.18 10.73 -7.04
N PRO A 63 -2.65 11.92 -6.62
CA PRO A 63 -2.91 12.18 -5.21
C PRO A 63 -3.97 11.24 -4.61
N LEU A 64 -4.04 11.16 -3.28
CA LEU A 64 -4.95 10.24 -2.55
C LEU A 64 -6.44 10.61 -2.57
N ASP A 65 -6.94 11.15 -3.67
CA ASP A 65 -8.34 11.48 -3.96
C ASP A 65 -8.94 10.60 -5.08
N HIS A 66 -8.23 9.56 -5.48
CA HIS A 66 -8.60 8.62 -6.53
C HIS A 66 -8.61 7.17 -5.98
N ALA A 67 -8.25 6.18 -6.79
CA ALA A 67 -8.22 4.77 -6.42
C ALA A 67 -6.78 4.23 -6.43
N PRO A 68 -6.41 3.28 -5.55
CA PRO A 68 -7.29 2.56 -4.61
C PRO A 68 -7.58 3.29 -3.29
N ASP A 69 -8.70 2.97 -2.64
CA ASP A 69 -8.97 3.44 -1.27
C ASP A 69 -8.03 2.75 -0.29
N LEU A 70 -7.26 3.53 0.48
CA LEU A 70 -6.32 3.03 1.48
C LEU A 70 -6.97 2.80 2.86
N LYS A 71 -8.21 3.25 3.11
CA LYS A 71 -8.86 3.03 4.42
C LYS A 71 -8.94 1.55 4.82
N PRO A 72 -9.27 0.59 3.93
CA PRO A 72 -9.28 -0.83 4.29
C PRO A 72 -7.88 -1.35 4.64
N LEU A 73 -6.83 -0.88 3.95
CA LEU A 73 -5.44 -1.19 4.29
C LEU A 73 -5.12 -0.73 5.72
N VAL A 74 -5.42 0.53 6.05
CA VAL A 74 -5.16 1.09 7.39
C VAL A 74 -5.84 0.26 8.49
N LYS A 75 -7.09 -0.16 8.28
CA LYS A 75 -7.81 -1.03 9.22
C LYS A 75 -7.11 -2.36 9.44
N GLU A 76 -6.68 -3.03 8.37
CA GLU A 76 -5.97 -4.30 8.47
C GLU A 76 -4.60 -4.13 9.15
N LEU A 77 -3.86 -3.06 8.83
CA LEU A 77 -2.57 -2.78 9.45
C LEU A 77 -2.69 -2.59 10.97
N ILE A 78 -3.68 -1.83 11.43
CA ILE A 78 -3.97 -1.61 12.87
C ILE A 78 -4.38 -2.92 13.54
N LYS A 79 -5.36 -3.64 12.96
CA LYS A 79 -5.87 -4.91 13.48
C LYS A 79 -4.76 -5.93 13.68
N ARG A 80 -3.84 -6.02 12.72
CA ARG A 80 -2.70 -6.97 12.72
C ARG A 80 -1.49 -6.47 13.51
N LYS A 81 -1.51 -5.22 14.00
CA LYS A 81 -0.35 -4.54 14.63
C LYS A 81 0.90 -4.64 13.76
N THR A 82 0.72 -4.40 12.45
CA THR A 82 1.77 -4.63 11.45
C THR A 82 2.87 -3.59 11.59
N ASN A 83 4.13 -4.03 11.68
CA ASN A 83 5.30 -3.14 11.62
C ASN A 83 5.62 -2.83 10.15
N ILE A 84 5.23 -1.65 9.68
CA ILE A 84 5.33 -1.24 8.28
C ILE A 84 5.85 0.19 8.15
N THR A 85 6.71 0.41 7.15
CA THR A 85 7.04 1.74 6.63
C THR A 85 6.28 1.97 5.33
N MET A 86 5.56 3.07 5.24
CA MET A 86 4.76 3.46 4.07
C MET A 86 5.35 4.74 3.48
N ILE A 87 5.86 4.66 2.24
CA ILE A 87 6.36 5.82 1.49
C ILE A 87 5.27 6.30 0.54
N SER A 88 5.01 7.61 0.54
CA SER A 88 4.15 8.23 -0.47
C SER A 88 4.93 8.44 -1.75
N GLU A 89 4.39 7.95 -2.86
CA GLU A 89 4.93 8.19 -4.20
C GLU A 89 4.00 9.06 -5.04
N SER A 90 3.01 9.70 -4.41
CA SER A 90 2.12 10.62 -5.12
C SER A 90 2.85 11.92 -5.48
N PRO A 91 2.32 12.71 -6.43
CA PRO A 91 2.85 14.05 -6.72
C PRO A 91 2.77 15.02 -5.53
N LEU A 92 2.03 14.69 -4.46
CA LEU A 92 1.84 15.50 -3.26
C LEU A 92 2.32 14.76 -2.00
N ILE A 93 3.57 14.32 -2.03
CA ILE A 93 4.22 13.42 -1.07
C ILE A 93 3.86 13.72 0.40
N GLU A 94 4.13 14.94 0.87
CA GLU A 94 3.93 15.30 2.28
C GLU A 94 2.44 15.40 2.64
N LYS A 95 1.63 15.93 1.71
CA LYS A 95 0.18 16.09 1.93
C LYS A 95 -0.50 14.74 2.03
N ASP A 96 -0.13 13.79 1.17
CA ASP A 96 -0.73 12.47 1.15
C ASP A 96 -0.20 11.57 2.27
N ALA A 97 1.07 11.72 2.68
CA ALA A 97 1.57 11.14 3.92
C ALA A 97 0.75 11.61 5.14
N LEU A 98 0.43 12.91 5.23
CA LEU A 98 -0.44 13.45 6.28
C LEU A 98 -1.88 12.92 6.19
N LYS A 99 -2.41 12.70 4.98
CA LYS A 99 -3.74 12.05 4.82
C LYS A 99 -3.73 10.63 5.38
N VAL A 100 -2.72 9.82 5.07
CA VAL A 100 -2.60 8.46 5.62
C VAL A 100 -2.45 8.50 7.14
N LYS A 101 -1.59 9.38 7.69
CA LYS A 101 -1.47 9.58 9.15
C LYS A 101 -2.84 9.88 9.80
N ARG A 102 -3.61 10.79 9.22
CA ARG A 102 -4.97 11.11 9.70
C ARG A 102 -5.94 9.94 9.56
N MET A 103 -5.79 9.07 8.57
CA MET A 103 -6.59 7.84 8.48
C MET A 103 -6.31 6.92 9.67
N PHE A 104 -5.04 6.74 10.06
CA PHE A 104 -4.66 5.98 11.26
C PHE A 104 -5.26 6.61 12.53
N GLU A 105 -5.09 7.91 12.73
CA GLU A 105 -5.63 8.64 13.90
C GLU A 105 -7.16 8.50 14.01
N ARG A 106 -7.88 8.61 12.88
CA ARG A 106 -9.34 8.42 12.84
C ARG A 106 -9.79 7.00 13.18
N GLN A 107 -8.92 6.00 13.04
CA GLN A 107 -9.17 4.63 13.47
C GLN A 107 -8.71 4.38 14.93
N GLY A 108 -8.32 5.44 15.65
CA GLY A 108 -7.90 5.37 17.06
C GLY A 108 -6.43 5.03 17.28
N TYR A 109 -5.62 4.97 16.21
CA TYR A 109 -4.18 4.74 16.35
C TYR A 109 -3.48 5.99 16.89
N LYS A 110 -2.59 5.82 17.87
CA LYS A 110 -1.75 6.88 18.44
C LYS A 110 -0.30 6.60 18.04
N PHE A 111 0.30 7.57 17.37
CA PHE A 111 1.71 7.55 16.97
C PHE A 111 2.64 7.89 18.14
#